data_AF-A0A9P7TXR6-F1
#
_entry.id   AF-A0A9P7TXR6-F1
#
_cell.length_a   1.000
_cell.length_b   1.000
_cell.length_c   1.000
_cell.angle_alpha   90.00
_cell.angle_beta   90.00
_cell.angle_gamma   90.00
#
_symmetry.space_group_name_H-M   'P 1'
#
loop_
_entity.id
_entity.type
_entity.pdbx_description
1 polymer ?
#
loop_
_entity_poly.entity_id
_entity_poly.type
_entity_poly.pdbx_seq_one_letter_code
_entity_poly.pdbx_strand_id
1 'polypeptide(L)'
;MSANKLLRFLTTTQVNKLYNMHFSNARLAQPTQPVYLESAIYSQRQHKRYGENDVFRLTGVFAQKIILNHAYQDGNKRTPLLSADMFLKINGFQLHKRLFYGNKTEKELEYLRMPMPPSV
;
A
#
# COMPACT_ATOMS: atom_id res chain seq x y z
N MET A 1 -23.67 -14.13 -10.14
CA MET A 1 -23.19 -14.97 -9.03
C MET A 1 -21.68 -14.77 -8.90
N SER A 2 -21.22 -13.97 -7.94
CA SER A 2 -19.78 -13.74 -7.73
C SER A 2 -19.22 -14.91 -6.92
N ALA A 3 -18.27 -15.64 -7.48
CA ALA A 3 -17.54 -16.67 -6.74
C ALA A 3 -16.96 -16.04 -5.47
N ASN A 4 -17.15 -16.69 -4.31
CA ASN A 4 -16.65 -16.24 -3.02
C ASN A 4 -15.11 -16.32 -3.04
N LYS A 5 -14.47 -15.28 -3.59
CA LYS A 5 -13.03 -15.28 -3.86
C LYS A 5 -12.29 -15.23 -2.53
N LEU A 6 -11.58 -16.30 -2.21
CA LEU A 6 -10.73 -16.35 -1.02
C LEU A 6 -9.62 -15.31 -1.14
N LEU A 7 -9.58 -14.38 -0.19
CA LEU A 7 -8.50 -13.39 -0.10
C LEU A 7 -7.21 -14.08 0.31
N ARG A 8 -6.13 -13.72 -0.37
CA ARG A 8 -4.76 -14.16 -0.07
C ARG A 8 -4.07 -13.08 0.77
N PHE A 9 -3.29 -13.52 1.76
CA PHE A 9 -2.62 -12.64 2.71
C PHE A 9 -1.11 -12.82 2.65
N LEU A 10 -0.38 -11.72 2.85
CA LEU A 10 1.08 -11.77 2.90
C LEU A 10 1.58 -12.33 4.25
N THR A 11 2.75 -12.94 4.23
CA THR A 11 3.50 -13.37 5.42
C THR A 11 4.67 -12.45 5.72
N THR A 12 5.18 -12.49 6.95
CA THR A 12 6.38 -11.75 7.38
C THR A 12 7.58 -12.08 6.48
N THR A 13 7.77 -13.36 6.15
CA THR A 13 8.82 -13.81 5.24
C THR A 13 8.69 -13.21 3.86
N GLN A 14 7.47 -13.14 3.31
CA GLN A 14 7.24 -12.56 1.99
C GLN A 14 7.54 -11.05 1.98
N VAL A 15 7.12 -10.32 3.02
CA VAL A 15 7.39 -8.88 3.13
C VAL A 15 8.88 -8.61 3.35
N ASN A 16 9.57 -9.40 4.16
CA ASN A 16 11.02 -9.30 4.32
C ASN A 16 11.77 -9.63 3.02
N LYS A 17 11.32 -10.63 2.26
CA LYS A 17 11.89 -10.93 0.95
C LYS A 17 11.69 -9.78 -0.04
N LEU A 18 10.51 -9.17 -0.03
CA LEU A 18 10.19 -7.99 -0.84
C LEU A 18 11.07 -6.80 -0.48
N TYR A 19 11.27 -6.55 0.82
CA TYR A 19 12.18 -5.53 1.32
C TYR A 19 13.61 -5.79 0.80
N ASN A 20 14.18 -6.96 1.04
CA ASN A 20 15.54 -7.31 0.61
C ASN A 20 15.76 -7.24 -0.91
N MET A 21 14.70 -7.41 -1.71
CA MET A 21 14.78 -7.30 -3.17
C MET A 21 14.88 -5.85 -3.67
N HIS A 22 14.24 -4.90 -2.98
CA HIS A 22 14.08 -3.53 -3.46
C HIS A 22 15.03 -2.51 -2.81
N PHE A 23 15.76 -2.90 -1.77
CA PHE A 23 16.71 -2.02 -1.09
C PHE A 23 18.12 -2.59 -1.21
N SER A 24 18.94 -1.97 -2.06
CA SER A 24 20.32 -2.40 -2.37
C SER A 24 21.25 -2.41 -1.15
N ASN A 25 21.03 -1.50 -0.20
CA ASN A 25 21.75 -1.46 1.09
C ASN A 25 21.18 -2.47 2.11
N ALA A 26 20.09 -3.15 1.78
CA ALA A 26 19.39 -4.08 2.65
C ALA A 26 19.66 -5.55 2.31
N ARG A 27 20.69 -5.87 1.53
CA ARG A 27 20.98 -7.26 1.19
C ARG A 27 21.33 -8.00 2.49
N LEU A 28 20.34 -8.75 3.03
CA LEU A 28 20.32 -9.40 4.34
C LEU A 28 19.92 -8.53 5.55
N ALA A 29 19.34 -7.34 5.34
CA ALA A 29 18.88 -6.51 6.46
C ALA A 29 17.57 -7.06 7.03
N GLN A 30 17.62 -7.41 8.31
CA GLN A 30 16.45 -7.83 9.07
C GLN A 30 15.72 -6.59 9.63
N PRO A 31 14.41 -6.70 9.92
CA PRO A 31 13.72 -5.66 10.67
C PRO A 31 14.43 -5.47 12.02
N THR A 32 14.76 -4.22 12.35
CA THR A 32 15.30 -3.83 13.66
C THR A 32 14.30 -4.17 14.76
N GLN A 33 13.00 -4.15 14.44
CA GLN A 33 11.92 -4.51 15.36
C GLN A 33 11.01 -5.59 14.72
N PRO A 34 11.39 -6.89 14.77
CA PRO A 34 10.64 -7.96 14.12
C PRO A 34 9.19 -8.08 14.59
N VAL A 35 8.94 -7.89 15.89
CA VAL A 35 7.60 -7.95 16.50
C VAL A 35 6.67 -6.89 15.90
N TYR A 36 7.20 -5.70 15.60
CA TYR A 36 6.45 -4.61 14.99
C TYR A 36 6.09 -4.93 13.53
N LEU A 37 6.98 -5.59 12.79
CA LEU A 37 6.62 -6.09 11.46
C LEU A 37 5.52 -7.15 11.55
N GLU A 38 5.66 -8.15 12.41
CA GLU A 38 4.69 -9.23 12.58
C GLU A 38 3.30 -8.70 12.95
N SER A 39 3.23 -7.75 13.88
CA SER A 39 1.99 -7.05 14.25
C SER A 39 1.34 -6.36 13.05
N ALA A 40 2.13 -5.67 12.21
CA ALA A 40 1.62 -5.05 10.99
C ALA A 40 1.09 -6.08 9.98
N ILE A 41 1.82 -7.19 9.77
CA ILE A 41 1.38 -8.28 8.89
C ILE A 41 0.11 -8.96 9.40
N TYR A 42 -0.08 -9.04 10.72
CA TYR A 42 -1.25 -9.69 11.29
C TYR A 42 -2.54 -8.85 11.15
N SER A 43 -2.41 -7.53 11.02
CA SER A 43 -3.54 -6.59 10.94
C SER A 43 -4.55 -6.93 9.83
N GLN A 44 -4.10 -7.22 8.60
CA GLN A 44 -4.95 -7.63 7.48
C GLN A 44 -5.83 -8.85 7.82
N ARG A 45 -5.29 -9.85 8.54
CA ARG A 45 -6.05 -11.05 8.94
C ARG A 45 -7.04 -10.74 10.06
N GLN A 46 -6.64 -9.88 11.01
CA GLN A 46 -7.53 -9.44 12.08
C GLN A 46 -8.73 -8.69 11.54
N HIS A 47 -8.51 -7.66 10.71
CA HIS A 47 -9.61 -6.89 10.14
C HIS A 47 -10.54 -7.75 9.28
N LYS A 48 -10.00 -8.72 8.53
CA LYS A 48 -10.82 -9.71 7.83
C LYS A 48 -11.69 -10.55 8.77
N ARG A 49 -11.10 -11.03 9.87
CA ARG A 49 -11.82 -11.83 10.88
C ARG A 49 -12.97 -11.04 11.52
N TYR A 50 -12.80 -9.73 11.70
CA TYR A 50 -13.83 -8.84 12.24
C TYR A 50 -14.81 -8.28 11.19
N GLY A 51 -14.79 -8.80 9.96
CA GLY A 51 -15.84 -8.53 8.96
C GLY A 51 -15.45 -7.60 7.82
N GLU A 52 -14.20 -7.11 7.76
CA GLU A 52 -13.75 -6.34 6.59
C GLU A 52 -13.48 -7.28 5.40
N ASN A 53 -14.21 -7.08 4.30
CA ASN A 53 -14.14 -7.94 3.12
C ASN A 53 -13.58 -7.20 1.91
N ASP A 54 -13.48 -5.88 1.96
CA ASP A 54 -12.92 -5.05 0.90
C ASP A 54 -11.39 -5.14 0.90
N VAL A 55 -10.84 -5.71 -0.17
CA VAL A 55 -9.40 -5.84 -0.39
C VAL A 55 -8.69 -4.48 -0.35
N PHE A 56 -9.32 -3.39 -0.80
CA PHE A 56 -8.71 -2.06 -0.82
C PHE A 56 -8.60 -1.49 0.59
N ARG A 57 -9.63 -1.68 1.41
CA ARG A 57 -9.59 -1.30 2.83
C ARG A 57 -8.57 -2.13 3.61
N LEU A 58 -8.52 -3.44 3.38
CA LEU A 58 -7.50 -4.31 3.98
C LEU A 58 -6.08 -3.89 3.57
N THR A 59 -5.89 -3.50 2.30
CA THR A 59 -4.63 -2.95 1.81
C THR A 59 -4.25 -1.67 2.54
N GLY A 60 -5.19 -0.75 2.71
CA GLY A 60 -4.98 0.53 3.40
C GLY A 60 -4.58 0.35 4.86
N VAL A 61 -5.32 -0.48 5.60
CA VAL A 61 -5.01 -0.84 6.99
C VAL A 61 -3.61 -1.46 7.10
N PHE A 62 -3.31 -2.40 6.22
CA PHE A 62 -2.04 -3.11 6.18
C PHE A 62 -0.87 -2.14 5.93
N ALA A 63 -0.98 -1.28 4.92
CA ALA A 63 0.04 -0.29 4.60
C ALA A 63 0.21 0.74 5.73
N GLN A 64 -0.90 1.24 6.30
CA GLN A 64 -0.87 2.17 7.43
C GLN A 64 -0.11 1.57 8.62
N LYS A 65 -0.39 0.30 8.97
CA LYS A 65 0.30 -0.38 10.06
C LYS A 65 1.79 -0.55 9.79
N ILE A 66 2.21 -0.88 8.56
CA ILE A 66 3.64 -0.94 8.21
C ILE A 66 4.30 0.43 8.39
N ILE A 67 3.65 1.51 7.94
CA ILE A 67 4.18 2.89 8.08
C ILE A 67 4.38 3.19 9.57
N LEU A 68 3.34 3.04 10.39
CA LEU A 68 3.35 3.45 11.80
C LEU A 68 4.28 2.62 12.67
N ASN A 69 4.45 1.34 12.34
CA ASN A 69 5.26 0.42 13.15
C ASN A 69 6.77 0.59 12.91
N HIS A 70 7.19 1.23 11.81
CA HIS A 70 8.59 1.57 11.53
C HIS A 70 9.61 0.44 11.83
N ALA A 71 9.31 -0.79 11.40
CA ALA A 71 10.04 -1.98 11.82
C ALA A 71 11.50 -2.09 11.29
N TYR A 72 11.88 -1.28 10.31
CA TYR A 72 13.20 -1.30 9.67
C TYR A 72 14.04 -0.07 10.04
N GLN A 73 15.35 -0.15 9.87
CA GLN A 73 16.25 1.00 10.04
C GLN A 73 16.05 2.07 8.95
N ASP A 74 15.81 1.65 7.70
CA ASP A 74 15.46 2.51 6.56
C ASP A 74 14.36 1.82 5.75
N GLY A 75 13.72 2.54 4.82
CA GLY A 75 12.74 1.99 3.91
C GLY A 75 11.32 1.99 4.46
N ASN A 76 11.08 2.41 5.70
CA ASN A 76 9.76 2.42 6.33
C ASN A 76 8.67 3.19 5.55
N LYS A 77 9.05 4.14 4.69
CA LYS A 77 8.11 4.86 3.79
C LYS A 77 7.89 4.13 2.45
N ARG A 78 8.85 3.32 2.01
CA ARG A 78 8.86 2.61 0.72
C ARG A 78 8.26 1.20 0.84
N THR A 79 8.58 0.46 1.90
CA THR A 79 8.04 -0.88 2.21
C THR A 79 6.51 -0.97 2.23
N PRO A 80 5.76 0.00 2.79
CA PRO A 80 4.29 -0.03 2.77
C PRO A 80 3.71 0.00 1.37
N LEU A 81 4.27 0.83 0.47
CA LEU A 81 3.81 0.90 -0.92
C LEU A 81 4.07 -0.40 -1.67
N LEU A 82 5.27 -0.97 -1.52
CA LEU A 82 5.62 -2.27 -2.11
C LEU A 82 4.70 -3.38 -1.58
N SER A 83 4.45 -3.37 -0.27
CA SER A 83 3.62 -4.38 0.38
C SER A 83 2.14 -4.25 -0.02
N ALA A 84 1.63 -3.02 -0.15
CA ALA A 84 0.30 -2.72 -0.64
C ALA A 84 0.12 -3.19 -2.10
N ASP A 85 1.06 -2.83 -2.97
CA ASP A 85 1.08 -3.26 -4.36
C ASP A 85 1.07 -4.79 -4.47
N MET A 86 1.92 -5.47 -3.70
CA MET A 86 1.99 -6.93 -3.68
C MET A 86 0.71 -7.57 -3.14
N PHE A 87 0.11 -7.01 -2.07
CA PHE A 87 -1.14 -7.52 -1.51
C PHE A 87 -2.31 -7.40 -2.52
N LEU A 88 -2.38 -6.28 -3.25
CA LEU A 88 -3.33 -6.10 -4.33
C LEU A 88 -3.09 -7.11 -5.47
N LYS A 89 -1.83 -7.28 -5.91
CA LYS A 89 -1.43 -8.21 -6.97
C LYS A 89 -1.83 -9.64 -6.67
N ILE A 90 -1.54 -10.16 -5.48
CA ILE A 90 -1.91 -11.55 -5.12
C ILE A 90 -3.42 -11.75 -5.03
N ASN A 91 -4.20 -10.67 -4.90
CA ASN A 91 -5.67 -10.68 -4.90
C ASN A 91 -6.29 -10.33 -6.27
N GLY A 92 -5.47 -10.14 -7.31
CA GLY A 92 -5.90 -9.92 -8.69
C GLY A 92 -6.13 -8.45 -9.06
N PHE A 93 -5.57 -7.52 -8.31
CA PHE A 93 -5.60 -6.08 -8.57
C PHE A 93 -4.20 -5.56 -8.87
N GLN A 94 -4.09 -4.42 -9.55
CA GLN A 94 -2.80 -3.82 -9.89
C GLN A 94 -2.86 -2.31 -9.67
N LEU A 95 -1.83 -1.75 -9.02
CA LEU A 95 -1.67 -0.30 -8.95
C LEU A 95 -1.31 0.26 -10.32
N HIS A 96 -1.97 1.34 -10.71
CA HIS A 96 -1.65 2.05 -11.92
C HIS A 96 -0.33 2.83 -11.72
N LYS A 97 0.64 2.56 -12.59
CA LYS A 97 1.95 3.22 -12.55
C LYS A 97 1.87 4.72 -12.86
N ARG A 98 0.88 5.12 -13.66
CA ARG A 98 0.46 6.51 -13.81
C ARG A 98 -0.50 6.84 -12.67
N LEU A 99 0.00 7.56 -11.67
CA LEU A 99 -0.82 8.10 -10.59
C LEU A 99 -1.85 9.12 -11.13
N PHE A 100 -1.59 9.68 -12.32
CA PHE A 100 -2.46 10.62 -13.01
C PHE A 100 -2.44 10.28 -14.51
N TYR A 101 -3.60 9.95 -15.09
CA TYR A 101 -3.76 10.11 -16.53
C TYR A 101 -3.53 11.60 -16.82
N GLY A 102 -2.52 11.89 -17.63
CA GLY A 102 -1.91 13.21 -17.71
C GLY A 102 -2.91 14.37 -17.81
N ASN A 103 -2.50 15.49 -17.22
CA ASN A 103 -2.86 16.87 -17.56
C ASN A 103 -4.35 17.26 -17.68
N LYS A 104 -5.32 16.37 -17.43
CA LYS A 104 -6.73 16.75 -17.28
C LYS A 104 -6.95 17.56 -16.00
N THR A 105 -6.33 17.12 -14.90
CA THR A 105 -6.36 17.85 -13.62
C THR A 105 -5.56 19.15 -13.65
N GLU A 106 -4.45 19.24 -14.39
CA GLU A 106 -3.73 20.53 -14.52
C GLU A 106 -4.57 21.56 -15.28
N LYS A 107 -5.22 21.18 -16.39
CA LYS A 107 -6.12 22.10 -17.10
C LYS A 107 -7.33 22.52 -16.26
N GLU A 108 -7.93 21.61 -15.50
CA GLU A 108 -9.03 21.94 -14.59
C GLU A 108 -8.57 22.82 -13.42
N LEU A 109 -7.40 22.57 -12.85
CA LEU A 109 -6.82 23.40 -11.79
C LEU A 109 -6.35 24.77 -12.31
N GLU A 110 -5.90 24.85 -13.55
CA GLU A 110 -5.57 26.09 -14.24
C GLU A 110 -6.82 26.92 -14.50
N TYR A 111 -7.93 26.29 -14.91
CA TYR A 111 -9.24 26.94 -15.05
C TYR A 111 -9.74 27.53 -13.72
N LEU A 112 -9.50 26.86 -12.59
CA LEU A 112 -9.84 27.34 -11.25
C LEU A 112 -8.87 28.43 -10.72
N ARG A 113 -7.73 28.64 -11.38
CA ARG A 113 -6.74 29.69 -11.05
C ARG A 113 -6.85 30.93 -11.93
N MET A 114 -7.65 30.88 -12.99
CA MET A 114 -7.93 32.03 -13.84
C MET A 114 -8.84 33.02 -13.10
N PRO A 115 -8.59 34.34 -13.18
CA PRO A 115 -9.52 35.33 -12.66
C PRO A 115 -10.87 35.14 -13.36
N MET A 116 -11.95 35.09 -12.57
CA MET A 116 -13.31 34.91 -13.08
C MET A 116 -13.56 35.93 -14.20
N PRO A 117 -14.08 35.51 -15.37
CA PRO A 117 -14.40 36.44 -16.43
C PRO A 117 -15.41 37.46 -15.90
N PRO A 118 -15.30 38.74 -16.31
CA PRO A 118 -16.22 39.76 -15.86
C PRO A 118 -17.65 39.29 -16.14
N SER A 119 -18.47 39.32 -15.11
CA SER A 119 -19.89 39.00 -15.18
C SER A 119 -20.53 39.93 -16.21
N VAL A 120 -21.06 39.33 -17.28
CA VAL A 120 -21.82 40.01 -18.34
C VAL A 120 -23.07 40.64 -17.75
#